data_AF-A0A2A9CBS7-F1
#
_entry.id   AF-A0A2A9CBS7-F1
#
_cell.length_a   1.000
_cell.length_b   1.000
_cell.length_c   1.000
_cell.angle_alpha   90.00
_cell.angle_beta   90.00
_cell.angle_gamma   90.00
#
_symmetry.space_group_name_H-M   'P 1'
#
loop_
_entity.id
_entity.type
_entity.pdbx_description
1 polymer ?
#
loop_
_entity_poly.entity_id
_entity_poly.type
_entity_poly.pdbx_seq_one_letter_code
_entity_poly.pdbx_strand_id
1 'polypeptide(L)'
;MAINKAYLVFGVFFALNALLLLSVGIGTGNEPIPASYMLISMSIMGFCLSYLQPQFKAKDERSRMIREKGMFYSYFAVLGYIMVFLSLLQFNIVDISAVTVLNVLAAMLISTVFVSMVIVAKQH
;
A
#
# COMPACT_ATOMS: atom_id res chain seq x y z
N MET A 1 -11.85 14.05 15.48
CA MET A 1 -11.94 14.88 14.26
C MET A 1 -10.58 15.38 13.79
N ALA A 2 -9.70 15.86 14.67
CA ALA A 2 -8.35 16.33 14.30
C ALA A 2 -7.45 15.22 13.69
N ILE A 3 -7.49 14.00 14.24
CA ILE A 3 -6.60 12.92 13.83
C ILE A 3 -6.91 12.40 12.40
N ASN A 4 -8.18 12.25 12.03
CA ASN A 4 -8.55 11.81 10.66
C ASN A 4 -8.05 12.80 9.59
N LYS A 5 -8.16 14.10 9.87
CA LYS A 5 -7.68 15.16 8.97
C LYS A 5 -6.15 15.13 8.86
N ALA A 6 -5.44 14.83 9.95
CA ALA A 6 -3.99 14.67 9.91
C ALA A 6 -3.56 13.53 8.98
N TYR A 7 -4.19 12.35 9.07
CA TYR A 7 -3.88 11.24 8.16
C TYR A 7 -4.18 11.56 6.69
N LEU A 8 -5.23 12.33 6.41
CA LEU A 8 -5.54 12.79 5.06
C LEU A 8 -4.45 13.75 4.55
N VAL A 9 -4.00 14.70 5.37
CA VAL A 9 -2.90 15.62 5.02
C VAL A 9 -1.60 14.84 4.75
N PHE A 10 -1.26 13.86 5.60
CA PHE A 10 -0.11 12.99 5.35
C PHE A 10 -0.26 12.18 4.06
N GLY A 11 -1.44 11.61 3.79
CA GLY A 11 -1.72 10.88 2.55
C GLY A 11 -1.52 11.74 1.30
N VAL A 12 -2.02 12.99 1.32
CA VAL A 12 -1.83 13.95 0.23
C VAL A 12 -0.36 14.36 0.11
N PHE A 13 0.33 14.60 1.22
CA PHE A 13 1.75 14.92 1.21
C PHE A 13 2.58 13.81 0.56
N PHE A 14 2.35 12.54 0.95
CA PHE A 14 3.03 11.41 0.33
C PHE A 14 2.65 11.21 -1.14
N ALA A 15 1.40 11.49 -1.53
CA ALA A 15 0.97 11.47 -2.94
C ALA A 15 1.74 12.47 -3.79
N LEU A 16 1.87 13.72 -3.30
CA LEU A 16 2.59 14.78 -3.99
C LEU A 16 4.07 14.45 -4.16
N ASN A 17 4.71 13.90 -3.11
CA ASN A 17 6.10 13.45 -3.18
C ASN A 17 6.28 12.30 -4.17
N ALA A 18 5.37 11.32 -4.18
CA ALA A 18 5.41 10.23 -5.15
C ALA A 18 5.28 10.74 -6.60
N LEU A 19 4.35 11.67 -6.84
CA LEU A 19 4.11 12.25 -8.16
C LEU A 19 5.32 13.05 -8.66
N LEU A 20 5.96 13.80 -7.76
CA LEU A 20 7.19 14.53 -8.08
C LEU A 20 8.36 13.59 -8.41
N LEU A 21 8.54 12.50 -7.65
CA LEU A 21 9.62 11.55 -7.95
C LEU A 21 9.36 10.77 -9.24
N LEU A 22 8.11 10.44 -9.55
CA LEU A 22 7.75 9.82 -10.83
C LEU A 22 8.01 10.75 -12.01
N SER A 23 7.64 12.04 -11.90
CA SER A 23 7.87 13.00 -12.98
C SER A 23 9.36 13.27 -13.21
N VAL A 24 10.18 13.29 -12.15
CA VAL A 24 11.64 13.38 -12.23
C VAL A 24 12.24 12.12 -12.88
N GLY A 25 11.75 10.93 -12.53
CA GLY A 25 12.17 9.68 -13.14
C GLY A 25 11.92 9.67 -14.66
N ILE A 26 10.69 10.02 -15.06
CA ILE A 26 10.31 10.08 -16.49
C ILE A 26 11.11 11.17 -17.21
N GLY A 27 11.28 12.34 -16.60
CA GLY A 27 12.01 13.47 -17.19
C GLY A 27 13.51 13.25 -17.34
N THR A 28 14.11 12.32 -16.59
CA THR A 28 15.52 11.95 -16.71
C THR A 28 15.76 10.73 -17.61
N GLY A 29 14.70 10.09 -18.14
CA GLY A 29 14.79 8.88 -18.97
C GLY A 29 15.32 7.66 -18.21
N ASN A 30 15.47 7.75 -16.90
CA ASN A 30 15.92 6.66 -16.04
C ASN A 30 14.72 5.84 -15.52
N GLU A 31 15.00 4.62 -15.06
CA GLU A 31 14.00 3.83 -14.35
C GLU A 31 13.41 4.63 -13.18
N PRO A 32 12.09 4.50 -12.93
CA PRO A 32 11.46 5.16 -11.80
C PRO A 32 12.19 4.84 -10.49
N ILE A 33 12.51 5.88 -9.72
CA ILE A 33 13.21 5.75 -8.45
C ILE A 33 12.44 4.75 -7.56
N PRO A 34 13.05 3.67 -7.06
CA PRO A 34 12.34 2.62 -6.31
C PRO A 34 11.54 3.14 -5.11
N ALA A 35 12.00 4.22 -4.49
CA ALA A 35 11.30 4.90 -3.39
C ALA A 35 9.93 5.48 -3.78
N SER A 36 9.70 5.78 -5.07
CA SER A 36 8.40 6.29 -5.55
C SER A 36 7.27 5.27 -5.32
N TYR A 37 7.53 3.97 -5.54
CA TYR A 37 6.54 2.91 -5.31
C TYR A 37 6.14 2.80 -3.83
N MET A 38 7.11 2.92 -2.92
CA MET A 38 6.83 2.93 -1.48
C MET A 38 6.01 4.15 -1.08
N LEU A 39 6.32 5.34 -1.61
CA LEU A 39 5.59 6.56 -1.29
C LEU A 39 4.12 6.51 -1.75
N ILE A 40 3.85 5.88 -2.90
CA ILE A 40 2.48 5.60 -3.35
C ILE A 40 1.75 4.72 -2.33
N SER A 41 2.40 3.64 -1.87
CA SER A 41 1.81 2.74 -0.88
C SER A 41 1.52 3.46 0.45
N MET A 42 2.42 4.35 0.89
CA MET A 42 2.24 5.15 2.09
C MET A 42 1.10 6.16 1.95
N SER A 43 0.92 6.73 0.75
CA SER A 43 -0.22 7.59 0.45
C SER A 43 -1.54 6.84 0.55
N ILE A 44 -1.64 5.66 -0.08
CA ILE A 44 -2.81 4.77 -0.01
C ILE A 44 -3.10 4.41 1.45
N MET A 45 -2.07 4.00 2.20
CA MET A 45 -2.17 3.73 3.63
C MET A 45 -2.74 4.94 4.39
N GLY A 46 -2.24 6.15 4.14
CA GLY A 46 -2.73 7.38 4.77
C GLY A 46 -4.22 7.64 4.52
N PHE A 47 -4.69 7.44 3.28
CA PHE A 47 -6.11 7.55 2.95
C PHE A 47 -6.95 6.48 3.64
N CYS A 48 -6.51 5.22 3.62
CA CYS A 48 -7.20 4.11 4.28
C CYS A 48 -7.29 4.34 5.80
N LEU A 49 -6.20 4.79 6.45
CA LEU A 49 -6.21 5.10 7.87
C LEU A 49 -7.14 6.27 8.21
N SER A 50 -7.23 7.28 7.35
CA SER A 50 -8.14 8.41 7.57
C SER A 50 -9.61 7.96 7.65
N TYR A 51 -9.97 6.92 6.87
CA TYR A 51 -11.30 6.31 6.85
C TYR A 51 -11.52 5.35 8.03
N LEU A 52 -10.51 4.57 8.42
CA LEU A 52 -10.64 3.61 9.53
C LEU A 52 -10.49 4.23 10.94
N GLN A 53 -9.81 5.37 11.07
CA GLN A 53 -9.60 6.08 12.33
C GLN A 53 -10.85 6.23 13.23
N PRO A 54 -12.02 6.69 12.72
CA PRO A 54 -13.21 6.85 13.55
C PRO A 54 -13.75 5.50 14.04
N GLN A 55 -13.62 4.44 13.24
CA GLN A 55 -14.06 3.09 13.60
C GLN A 55 -13.12 2.41 14.62
N PHE A 56 -11.81 2.69 14.55
CA PHE A 56 -10.85 2.21 15.56
C PHE A 56 -10.92 2.96 16.88
N LYS A 57 -11.35 4.23 16.88
CA LYS A 57 -11.44 5.03 18.10
C LYS A 57 -12.48 4.49 19.09
N ALA A 58 -13.51 3.82 18.59
CA ALA A 58 -14.56 3.23 19.43
C ALA A 58 -14.06 2.01 20.24
N LYS A 59 -12.92 1.39 19.88
CA LYS A 59 -12.36 0.18 20.55
C LYS A 59 -13.35 -0.97 20.77
N ASP A 60 -14.44 -0.99 20.00
CA ASP A 60 -15.45 -2.03 20.06
C ASP A 60 -14.98 -3.32 19.36
N GLU A 61 -15.70 -4.41 19.62
CA GLU A 61 -15.47 -5.73 19.05
C GLU A 61 -15.40 -5.73 17.50
N ARG A 62 -16.14 -4.83 16.85
CA ARG A 62 -16.08 -4.61 15.39
C ARG A 62 -14.68 -4.24 14.89
N SER A 63 -13.96 -3.41 15.65
CA SER A 63 -12.62 -2.94 15.25
C SER A 63 -11.59 -4.09 15.23
N ARG A 64 -11.75 -5.07 16.13
CA ARG A 64 -10.93 -6.28 16.16
C ARG A 64 -11.27 -7.18 14.97
N MET A 65 -12.57 -7.37 14.69
CA MET A 65 -13.04 -8.15 13.54
C MET A 65 -12.55 -7.60 12.20
N ILE A 66 -12.57 -6.27 11.99
CA ILE A 66 -12.10 -5.64 10.76
C ILE A 66 -10.61 -5.93 10.55
N ARG A 67 -9.81 -5.84 11.61
CA ARG A 67 -8.37 -6.09 11.55
C ARG A 67 -8.05 -7.56 11.28
N GLU A 68 -8.72 -8.48 11.96
CA GLU A 68 -8.54 -9.92 11.76
C GLU A 68 -8.95 -10.36 10.34
N LYS A 69 -10.15 -9.98 9.90
CA LYS A 69 -10.64 -10.31 8.54
C LYS A 69 -9.80 -9.64 7.46
N GLY A 70 -9.43 -8.36 7.63
CA GLY A 70 -8.56 -7.65 6.71
C GLY A 70 -7.20 -8.33 6.56
N MET A 71 -6.56 -8.73 7.67
CA MET A 71 -5.31 -9.49 7.60
C MET A 71 -5.48 -10.86 6.92
N PHE A 72 -6.58 -11.55 7.15
CA PHE A 72 -6.86 -12.84 6.51
C PHE A 72 -6.96 -12.74 4.99
N TYR A 73 -7.74 -11.78 4.46
CA TYR A 73 -7.81 -11.57 3.01
C TYR A 73 -6.46 -11.14 2.42
N SER A 74 -5.72 -10.31 3.14
CA SER A 74 -4.40 -9.85 2.72
C SER A 74 -3.42 -11.01 2.61
N TYR A 75 -3.47 -11.96 3.54
CA TYR A 75 -2.60 -13.14 3.54
C TYR A 75 -2.71 -13.94 2.24
N PHE A 76 -3.93 -14.20 1.75
CA PHE A 76 -4.12 -14.88 0.46
C PHE A 76 -3.59 -14.06 -0.72
N ALA A 77 -3.76 -12.74 -0.70
CA ALA A 77 -3.21 -11.87 -1.73
C ALA A 77 -1.66 -11.85 -1.70
N VAL A 78 -1.04 -11.82 -0.51
CA VAL A 78 0.41 -11.91 -0.33
C VAL A 78 0.95 -13.20 -0.93
N LEU A 79 0.32 -14.33 -0.64
CA LEU A 79 0.70 -15.63 -1.20
C LEU A 79 0.64 -15.61 -2.74
N GLY A 80 -0.42 -15.02 -3.30
CA GLY A 80 -0.56 -14.85 -4.74
C GLY A 80 0.58 -14.01 -5.35
N TYR A 81 0.90 -12.86 -4.75
CA TYR A 81 1.99 -12.02 -5.25
C TYR A 81 3.35 -12.71 -5.16
N ILE A 82 3.64 -13.42 -4.07
CA ILE A 82 4.90 -14.15 -3.93
C ILE A 82 5.04 -15.22 -5.02
N MET A 83 3.97 -15.98 -5.30
CA MET A 83 3.97 -16.99 -6.37
C MET A 83 4.23 -16.38 -7.76
N VAL A 84 3.60 -15.23 -8.05
CA VAL A 84 3.77 -14.52 -9.32
C VAL A 84 5.19 -13.96 -9.46
N PHE A 85 5.71 -13.28 -8.43
CA PHE A 85 7.06 -12.71 -8.45
C PHE A 85 8.15 -13.78 -8.51
N LEU A 86 7.99 -14.91 -7.81
CA LEU A 86 8.90 -16.05 -7.91
C LEU A 86 8.94 -16.62 -9.33
N SER A 87 7.77 -16.76 -9.97
CA SER A 87 7.68 -17.24 -11.36
C SER A 87 8.37 -16.28 -12.32
N LEU A 88 8.10 -14.97 -12.21
CA LEU A 88 8.72 -13.93 -13.05
C LEU A 88 10.25 -13.93 -12.96
N LEU A 89 10.79 -14.08 -11.74
CA LEU A 89 12.23 -14.16 -11.50
C LEU A 89 12.83 -15.47 -12.03
N GLN A 90 12.15 -16.61 -11.82
CA GLN A 90 12.65 -17.92 -12.25
C GLN A 90 12.74 -18.04 -13.78
N PHE A 91 11.79 -17.47 -14.51
CA PHE A 91 11.78 -17.48 -15.98
C PHE A 91 12.61 -16.36 -16.61
N ASN A 92 13.29 -15.53 -15.81
CA ASN A 92 14.09 -14.38 -16.28
C ASN A 92 13.31 -13.46 -17.24
N ILE A 93 11.99 -13.33 -17.03
CA ILE A 93 11.10 -12.54 -17.90
C ILE A 93 11.37 -11.03 -17.72
N VAL A 94 11.98 -10.65 -16.59
CA VAL A 94 12.11 -9.27 -16.14
C VAL A 94 13.56 -9.01 -15.69
N ASP A 95 14.32 -8.28 -16.51
CA ASP A 95 15.67 -7.79 -16.19
C ASP A 95 15.59 -6.50 -15.34
N ILE A 96 14.96 -6.60 -14.17
CA ILE A 96 14.85 -5.49 -13.21
C ILE A 96 15.68 -5.82 -11.98
N SER A 97 16.37 -4.81 -11.43
CA SER A 97 17.11 -4.94 -10.17
C SER A 97 16.25 -5.58 -9.07
N ALA A 98 16.81 -6.59 -8.38
CA ALA A 98 16.14 -7.28 -7.27
C ALA A 98 15.63 -6.29 -6.20
N VAL A 99 16.32 -5.17 -6.00
CA VAL A 99 15.91 -4.11 -5.07
C VAL A 99 14.62 -3.43 -5.53
N THR A 100 14.48 -3.16 -6.82
CA THR A 100 13.26 -2.55 -7.39
C THR A 100 12.09 -3.52 -7.30
N VAL A 101 12.32 -4.81 -7.60
CA VAL A 101 11.33 -5.88 -7.44
C VAL A 101 10.81 -5.97 -6.00
N LEU A 102 11.70 -5.97 -5.01
CA LEU A 102 11.32 -6.01 -3.61
C LEU A 102 10.55 -4.76 -3.18
N ASN A 103 10.90 -3.58 -3.68
CA ASN A 103 10.17 -2.34 -3.39
C ASN A 103 8.76 -2.34 -3.98
N VAL A 104 8.59 -2.85 -5.20
CA VAL A 104 7.26 -2.99 -5.83
C VAL A 104 6.42 -4.01 -5.06
N LEU A 105 7.01 -5.16 -4.70
CA LEU A 105 6.34 -6.16 -3.89
C LEU A 105 5.90 -5.56 -2.55
N ALA A 106 6.79 -4.89 -1.82
CA ALA A 106 6.47 -4.24 -0.56
C ALA A 106 5.34 -3.21 -0.71
N ALA A 107 5.36 -2.39 -1.77
CA ALA A 107 4.31 -1.42 -2.07
C ALA A 107 2.95 -2.09 -2.33
N MET A 108 2.92 -3.19 -3.10
CA MET A 108 1.70 -3.97 -3.34
C MET A 108 1.16 -4.60 -2.05
N LEU A 109 2.03 -5.15 -1.21
CA LEU A 109 1.65 -5.76 0.06
C LEU A 109 1.01 -4.74 1.01
N ILE A 110 1.68 -3.60 1.21
CA ILE A 110 1.17 -2.52 2.07
C ILE A 110 -0.19 -2.03 1.55
N SER A 111 -0.29 -1.73 0.25
CA SER A 111 -1.54 -1.25 -0.34
C SER A 111 -2.67 -2.27 -0.18
N THR A 112 -2.40 -3.55 -0.40
CA THR A 112 -3.42 -4.60 -0.32
C THR A 112 -3.92 -4.81 1.11
N VAL A 113 -3.03 -4.72 2.10
CA VAL A 113 -3.40 -4.80 3.52
C VAL A 113 -4.35 -3.67 3.91
N PHE A 114 -4.05 -2.45 3.51
CA PHE A 114 -4.89 -1.31 3.86
C PHE A 114 -6.19 -1.26 3.07
N VAL A 115 -6.17 -1.65 1.80
CA VAL A 115 -7.37 -1.74 0.96
C VAL A 115 -8.32 -2.84 1.46
N SER A 116 -7.81 -4.02 1.81
CA SER A 116 -8.64 -5.11 2.33
C SER A 116 -9.33 -4.73 3.65
N MET A 117 -8.62 -4.03 4.54
CA MET A 117 -9.20 -3.49 5.77
C MET A 117 -10.32 -2.47 5.48
N VAL A 118 -10.16 -1.61 4.47
CA VAL A 118 -11.22 -0.66 4.05
C VAL A 118 -12.43 -1.39 3.46
N ILE A 119 -12.23 -2.43 2.65
CA ILE A 119 -13.32 -3.20 2.06
C ILE A 119 -14.16 -3.87 3.16
N VAL A 120 -13.50 -4.51 4.13
CA VAL A 120 -14.20 -5.14 5.27
C VAL A 120 -14.91 -4.09 6.13
N ALA A 121 -14.28 -2.95 6.37
CA ALA A 121 -14.86 -1.81 7.10
C ALA A 121 -16.07 -1.17 6.41
N LYS A 122 -16.22 -1.33 5.09
CA LYS A 122 -17.38 -0.85 4.33
C LYS A 122 -18.52 -1.88 4.33
N GLN A 123 -18.21 -3.14 4.56
CA GLN A 123 -19.18 -4.24 4.59
C GLN A 123 -19.82 -4.46 5.98
N HIS A 124 -19.28 -3.88 7.06
CA HIS A 124 -19.73 -4.00 8.46
C HIS A 124 -19.90 -2.64 9.15
#